data_AF-A0A9Y4NCY4-F1
#
_entry.id   AF-A0A9Y4NCY4-F1
#
_cell.length_a   1.000
_cell.length_b   1.000
_cell.length_c   1.000
_cell.angle_alpha   90.00
_cell.angle_beta   90.00
_cell.angle_gamma   90.00
#
_symmetry.space_group_name_H-M   'P 1'
#
loop_
_entity.id
_entity.type
_entity.pdbx_description
1 polymer ?
#
loop_
_entity_poly.entity_id
_entity_poly.type
_entity_poly.pdbx_seq_one_letter_code
_entity_poly.pdbx_strand_id
1 'polypeptide(L)'
;MCSDDDWVSKCPSGCRLQGLIWQTGGAVETRLWTACQTLKTLEGAAEESMKATASVYSSQRRLVVGRYTSELKFAELADGLSGNLTSLRQRSTSLWRQLEELSGSVRTQLEDLYRTEVDADMKLRACHGSCRSALPFDVDHSSYQRLQTDLDKTLSRRNKAAVPPADVPRIKLLPEYETIPMVQTELLTQFEDIGQNQLTLVESVDVEALDAAELERPKL
;
A
#
# COMPACT_ATOMS: atom_id res chain seq x y z
N MET A 1 68.10 54.34 -0.19
CA MET A 1 67.39 53.04 -0.24
C MET A 1 68.42 51.96 0.00
N CYS A 2 68.08 50.88 0.72
CA CYS A 2 68.97 49.72 0.85
C CYS A 2 69.00 48.95 -0.48
N SER A 3 70.14 48.32 -0.79
CA SER A 3 70.27 47.35 -1.89
C SER A 3 70.11 45.92 -1.35
N ASP A 4 69.84 44.94 -2.21
CA ASP A 4 69.70 43.53 -1.78
C ASP A 4 71.01 43.00 -1.13
N ASP A 5 72.17 43.53 -1.52
CA ASP A 5 73.49 43.24 -0.91
C ASP A 5 73.62 43.76 0.54
N ASP A 6 72.76 44.67 0.97
CA ASP A 6 72.72 45.17 2.35
C ASP A 6 72.00 44.20 3.30
N TRP A 7 71.29 43.19 2.78
CA TRP A 7 70.70 42.12 3.58
C TRP A 7 71.82 41.32 4.26
N VAL A 8 71.64 40.90 5.51
CA VAL A 8 72.67 40.32 6.40
C VAL A 8 73.65 41.36 7.00
N SER A 9 74.07 42.39 6.27
CA SER A 9 75.02 43.40 6.79
C SER A 9 74.34 44.57 7.52
N LYS A 10 73.10 44.94 7.14
CA LYS A 10 72.26 45.93 7.82
C LYS A 10 70.94 45.29 8.25
N CYS A 11 70.82 44.98 9.54
CA CYS A 11 69.62 44.37 10.11
C CYS A 11 68.69 45.42 10.75
N PRO A 12 67.35 45.20 10.74
CA PRO A 12 66.42 46.01 11.51
C PRO A 12 66.68 45.87 13.01
N SER A 13 66.25 46.87 13.79
CA SER A 13 66.44 46.85 15.23
C SER A 13 65.68 45.70 15.90
N GLY A 14 66.29 45.11 16.93
CA GLY A 14 65.70 43.99 17.68
C GLY A 14 64.32 44.32 18.26
N CYS A 15 64.12 45.56 18.75
CA CYS A 15 62.81 46.00 19.26
C CYS A 15 61.72 45.99 18.16
N ARG A 16 62.07 46.34 16.93
CA ARG A 16 61.12 46.31 15.79
C ARG A 16 60.76 44.88 15.42
N LEU A 17 61.75 43.98 15.35
CA LEU A 17 61.51 42.56 15.10
C LEU A 17 60.67 41.94 16.20
N GLN A 18 61.00 42.22 17.46
CA GLN A 18 60.24 41.70 18.61
C GLN A 18 58.80 42.22 18.60
N GLY A 19 58.57 43.51 18.32
CA GLY A 19 57.22 44.05 18.18
C GLY A 19 56.40 43.36 17.08
N LEU A 20 57.00 43.12 15.91
CA LEU A 20 56.34 42.41 14.81
C LEU A 20 56.06 40.94 15.18
N ILE A 21 57.00 40.23 15.79
CA ILE A 21 56.83 38.83 16.23
C ILE A 21 55.67 38.71 17.23
N TRP A 22 55.59 39.63 18.20
CA TRP A 22 54.49 39.65 19.17
C TRP A 22 53.15 39.97 18.52
N GLN A 23 53.11 40.95 17.61
CA GLN A 23 51.90 41.32 16.89
C GLN A 23 51.38 40.17 16.02
N THR A 24 52.26 39.55 15.22
CA THR A 24 51.89 38.42 14.37
C THR A 24 51.54 37.18 15.20
N GLY A 25 52.28 36.92 16.28
CA GLY A 25 52.01 35.80 17.19
C GLY A 25 50.62 35.90 17.82
N GLY A 26 50.27 37.07 18.37
CA GLY A 26 48.94 37.29 18.95
C GLY A 26 47.81 37.26 17.91
N ALA A 27 48.05 37.76 16.70
CA ALA A 27 47.07 37.69 15.61
C ALA A 27 46.81 36.25 15.16
N VAL A 28 47.86 35.42 15.05
CA VAL A 28 47.73 33.99 14.72
C VAL A 28 47.03 33.23 15.84
N GLU A 29 47.39 33.47 17.10
CA GLU A 29 46.75 32.83 18.25
C GLU A 29 45.25 33.14 18.31
N THR A 30 44.87 34.40 18.06
CA THR A 30 43.46 34.80 18.01
C THR A 30 42.73 34.07 16.88
N ARG A 31 43.33 33.99 15.68
CA ARG A 31 42.73 33.26 14.54
C ARG A 31 42.58 31.77 14.83
N LEU A 32 43.59 31.14 15.43
CA LEU A 32 43.55 29.73 15.83
C LEU A 32 42.44 29.49 16.85
N TRP A 33 42.32 30.37 17.85
CA TRP A 33 41.27 30.26 18.84
C TRP A 33 39.86 30.36 18.22
N THR A 34 39.65 31.31 17.30
CA THR A 34 38.38 31.42 16.57
C THR A 34 38.10 30.20 15.70
N ALA A 35 39.12 29.66 15.02
CA ALA A 35 39.00 28.44 14.23
C ALA A 35 38.61 27.23 15.10
N CYS A 36 39.26 27.05 16.26
CA CYS A 36 38.91 25.98 17.19
C CYS A 36 37.49 26.13 17.76
N GLN A 37 37.05 27.35 18.07
CA GLN A 37 35.68 27.58 18.53
C GLN A 37 34.64 27.25 17.46
N THR A 38 34.86 27.70 16.22
CA THR A 38 33.94 27.43 15.12
C THR A 38 33.84 25.93 14.82
N LEU A 39 34.97 25.20 14.81
CA LEU A 39 34.97 23.74 14.67
C LEU A 39 34.15 23.05 15.76
N LYS A 40 34.32 23.45 17.02
CA LYS A 40 33.54 22.88 18.12
C LYS A 40 32.04 23.14 17.98
N THR A 41 31.65 24.31 17.49
CA THR A 41 30.22 24.61 17.24
C THR A 41 29.66 23.79 16.07
N LEU A 42 30.46 23.57 15.01
CA LEU A 42 30.05 22.76 13.87
C LEU A 42 29.90 21.29 14.26
N GLU A 43 30.80 20.76 15.08
CA GLU A 43 30.71 19.40 15.61
C GLU A 43 29.43 19.20 16.43
N GLY A 44 29.11 20.12 17.34
CA GLY A 44 27.86 20.05 18.11
C GLY A 44 26.61 20.15 17.24
N ALA A 45 26.61 21.08 16.26
CA ALA A 45 25.50 21.21 15.32
C ALA A 45 25.33 19.95 14.43
N ALA A 46 26.43 19.30 14.05
CA ALA A 46 26.40 18.05 13.28
C ALA A 46 25.81 16.91 14.11
N GLU A 47 26.20 16.77 15.38
CA GLU A 47 25.63 15.77 16.29
C GLU A 47 24.12 15.97 16.49
N GLU A 48 23.69 17.21 16.73
CA GLU A 48 22.26 17.55 16.85
C GLU A 48 21.48 17.23 15.56
N SER A 49 22.06 17.57 14.40
CA SER A 49 21.48 17.27 13.09
C SER A 49 21.34 15.76 12.86
N MET A 50 22.36 14.98 13.20
CA MET A 50 22.32 13.52 13.10
C MET A 50 21.23 12.93 13.99
N LYS A 51 21.11 13.41 15.24
CA LYS A 51 20.07 12.98 16.18
C LYS A 51 18.66 13.31 15.68
N ALA A 52 18.47 14.51 15.13
CA ALA A 52 17.19 14.91 14.54
C ALA A 52 16.82 14.01 13.35
N THR A 53 17.78 13.78 12.45
CA THR A 53 17.62 12.88 11.29
C THR A 53 17.29 11.45 11.74
N ALA A 54 17.96 10.92 12.77
CA ALA A 54 17.68 9.61 13.35
C ALA A 54 16.23 9.48 13.82
N SER A 55 15.76 10.49 14.53
CA SER A 55 14.41 10.53 15.08
C SER A 55 13.36 10.56 13.97
N VAL A 56 13.54 11.46 12.99
CA VAL A 56 12.64 11.56 11.82
C VAL A 56 12.60 10.25 11.06
N TYR A 57 13.77 9.69 10.71
CA TYR A 57 13.87 8.42 10.00
C TYR A 57 13.15 7.28 10.77
N SER A 58 13.41 7.13 12.08
CA SER A 58 12.78 6.09 12.90
C SER A 58 11.25 6.23 12.99
N SER A 59 10.75 7.47 12.97
CA SER A 59 9.31 7.76 12.98
C SER A 59 8.66 7.40 11.65
N GLN A 60 9.27 7.79 10.52
CA GLN A 60 8.77 7.49 9.20
C GLN A 60 8.84 6.00 8.88
N ARG A 61 9.92 5.32 9.30
CA ARG A 61 10.05 3.86 9.16
C ARG A 61 8.88 3.13 9.79
N ARG A 62 8.50 3.49 11.03
CA ARG A 62 7.35 2.88 11.71
C ARG A 62 6.04 3.13 10.97
N LEU A 63 5.84 4.33 10.43
CA LEU A 63 4.63 4.66 9.67
C LEU A 63 4.54 3.86 8.37
N VAL A 64 5.64 3.79 7.60
CA VAL A 64 5.69 3.05 6.33
C VAL A 64 5.47 1.55 6.55
N VAL A 65 6.21 0.95 7.49
CA VAL A 65 6.07 -0.49 7.82
C VAL A 65 4.68 -0.80 8.38
N GLY A 66 4.15 0.06 9.26
CA GLY A 66 2.81 -0.09 9.82
C GLY A 66 1.73 -0.04 8.74
N ARG A 67 1.83 0.93 7.81
CA ARG A 67 0.92 1.04 6.67
C ARG A 67 1.01 -0.18 5.78
N TYR A 68 2.20 -0.59 5.38
CA TYR A 68 2.42 -1.78 4.54
C TYR A 68 1.79 -3.04 5.18
N THR A 69 2.05 -3.27 6.47
CA THR A 69 1.47 -4.41 7.20
C THR A 69 -0.06 -4.36 7.22
N SER A 70 -0.65 -3.17 7.35
CA SER A 70 -2.12 -3.00 7.32
C SER A 70 -2.71 -3.26 5.94
N GLU A 71 -2.06 -2.78 4.88
CA GLU A 71 -2.48 -3.02 3.50
C GLU A 71 -2.35 -4.50 3.15
N LEU A 72 -1.30 -5.17 3.62
CA LEU A 72 -1.10 -6.62 3.46
C LEU A 72 -2.25 -7.42 4.08
N LYS A 73 -2.59 -7.14 5.34
CA LYS A 73 -3.72 -7.79 6.03
C LYS A 73 -5.04 -7.51 5.32
N PHE A 74 -5.25 -6.30 4.83
CA PHE A 74 -6.46 -5.96 4.09
C PHE A 74 -6.57 -6.75 2.78
N ALA A 75 -5.48 -6.85 2.02
CA ALA A 75 -5.47 -7.61 0.78
C ALA A 75 -5.72 -9.11 1.01
N GLU A 76 -5.13 -9.70 2.05
CA GLU A 76 -5.36 -11.09 2.43
C GLU A 76 -6.84 -11.36 2.77
N LEU A 77 -7.45 -10.48 3.58
CA LEU A 77 -8.88 -10.56 3.92
C LEU A 77 -9.77 -10.39 2.69
N ALA A 78 -9.44 -9.44 1.81
CA ALA A 78 -10.18 -9.20 0.58
C ALA A 78 -10.09 -10.40 -0.38
N ASP A 79 -8.92 -11.05 -0.46
CA ASP A 79 -8.73 -12.24 -1.27
C ASP A 79 -9.52 -13.44 -0.73
N GLY A 80 -9.47 -13.66 0.59
CA GLY A 80 -10.27 -14.68 1.27
C GLY A 80 -11.78 -14.48 1.05
N LEU A 81 -12.26 -13.23 1.16
CA LEU A 81 -13.65 -12.90 0.87
C LEU A 81 -14.02 -13.17 -0.60
N SER A 82 -13.11 -12.82 -1.53
CA SER A 82 -13.31 -13.05 -2.96
C SER A 82 -13.41 -14.55 -3.30
N GLY A 83 -12.56 -15.38 -2.68
CA GLY A 83 -12.63 -16.83 -2.79
C GLY A 83 -13.94 -17.40 -2.25
N ASN A 84 -14.37 -16.95 -1.07
CA ASN A 84 -15.61 -17.38 -0.45
C ASN A 84 -16.85 -17.01 -1.29
N LEU A 85 -16.92 -15.78 -1.80
CA LEU A 85 -17.99 -15.33 -2.69
C LEU A 85 -18.05 -16.14 -3.98
N THR A 86 -16.88 -16.44 -4.56
CA THR A 86 -16.78 -17.26 -5.77
C THR A 86 -17.30 -18.68 -5.54
N SER A 87 -16.89 -19.32 -4.45
CA SER A 87 -17.37 -20.65 -4.04
C SER A 87 -18.89 -20.66 -3.78
N LEU A 88 -19.38 -19.66 -3.04
CA LEU A 88 -20.81 -19.54 -2.73
C LEU A 88 -21.64 -19.33 -4.00
N ARG A 89 -21.13 -18.56 -4.97
CA ARG A 89 -21.76 -18.38 -6.28
C ARG A 89 -21.84 -19.69 -7.05
N GLN A 90 -20.73 -20.43 -7.15
CA GLN A 90 -20.69 -21.73 -7.84
C GLN A 90 -21.69 -22.72 -7.21
N ARG A 91 -21.69 -22.81 -5.88
CA ARG A 91 -22.65 -23.66 -5.15
C ARG A 91 -24.08 -23.22 -5.38
N SER A 92 -24.35 -21.92 -5.34
CA SER A 92 -25.67 -21.37 -5.64
C SER A 92 -26.10 -21.77 -7.05
N THR A 93 -25.29 -21.50 -8.08
CA THR A 93 -25.62 -21.85 -9.47
C THR A 93 -25.86 -23.35 -9.66
N SER A 94 -25.10 -24.21 -8.98
CA SER A 94 -25.29 -25.66 -9.03
C SER A 94 -26.63 -26.08 -8.43
N LEU A 95 -26.96 -25.56 -7.23
CA LEU A 95 -28.25 -25.84 -6.59
C LEU A 95 -29.43 -25.32 -7.41
N TRP A 96 -29.27 -24.20 -8.12
CA TRP A 96 -30.30 -23.69 -9.02
C TRP A 96 -30.54 -24.60 -10.21
N ARG A 97 -29.47 -25.09 -10.84
CA ARG A 97 -29.59 -26.07 -11.93
C ARG A 97 -30.33 -27.33 -11.46
N GLN A 98 -30.02 -27.82 -10.26
CA GLN A 98 -30.71 -28.98 -9.68
C GLN A 98 -32.20 -28.70 -9.40
N LEU A 99 -32.53 -27.51 -8.91
CA LEU A 99 -33.91 -27.12 -8.65
C LEU A 99 -34.72 -27.00 -9.95
N GLU A 100 -34.11 -26.45 -11.01
CA GLU A 100 -34.73 -26.33 -12.33
C GLU A 100 -35.01 -27.71 -12.95
N GLU A 101 -34.04 -28.63 -12.86
CA GLU A 101 -34.18 -30.02 -13.30
C GLU A 101 -35.30 -30.74 -12.52
N LEU A 102 -35.30 -30.61 -11.20
CA LEU A 102 -36.34 -31.21 -10.34
C LEU A 102 -37.72 -30.62 -10.64
N SER A 103 -37.82 -29.31 -10.84
CA SER A 103 -39.09 -28.66 -11.16
C SER A 103 -39.63 -29.09 -12.52
N GLY A 104 -38.77 -29.23 -13.54
CA GLY A 104 -39.16 -29.80 -14.82
C GLY A 104 -39.67 -31.24 -14.73
N SER A 105 -39.02 -32.06 -13.88
CA SER A 105 -39.47 -33.43 -13.59
C SER A 105 -40.85 -33.44 -12.90
N VAL A 106 -41.03 -32.62 -11.85
CA VAL A 106 -42.31 -32.50 -11.13
C VAL A 106 -43.43 -32.02 -12.05
N ARG A 107 -43.16 -31.08 -12.95
CA ARG A 107 -44.15 -30.63 -13.93
C ARG A 107 -44.60 -31.77 -14.85
N THR A 108 -43.65 -32.55 -15.36
CA THR A 108 -43.94 -33.70 -16.22
C THR A 108 -44.77 -34.73 -15.45
N GLN A 109 -44.40 -35.03 -14.21
CA GLN A 109 -45.15 -35.94 -13.34
C GLN A 109 -46.56 -35.44 -13.05
N LEU A 110 -46.75 -34.13 -12.86
CA LEU A 110 -48.07 -33.53 -12.64
C LEU A 110 -48.97 -33.66 -13.88
N GLU A 111 -48.41 -33.43 -15.07
CA GLU A 111 -49.13 -33.59 -16.35
C GLU A 111 -49.53 -35.06 -16.58
N ASP A 112 -48.63 -36.00 -16.27
CA ASP A 112 -48.91 -37.44 -16.38
C ASP A 112 -49.95 -37.89 -15.35
N LEU A 113 -49.84 -37.45 -14.09
CA LEU A 113 -50.81 -37.76 -13.05
C LEU A 113 -52.21 -37.28 -13.46
N TYR A 114 -52.33 -36.04 -13.93
CA TYR A 114 -53.58 -35.48 -14.43
C TYR A 114 -54.17 -36.32 -15.58
N ARG A 115 -53.36 -36.69 -16.58
CA ARG A 115 -53.81 -37.55 -17.69
C ARG A 115 -54.29 -38.91 -17.20
N THR A 116 -53.56 -39.54 -16.28
CA THR A 116 -53.93 -40.85 -15.73
C THR A 116 -55.22 -40.78 -14.91
N GLU A 117 -55.45 -39.69 -14.19
CA GLU A 117 -56.65 -39.52 -13.38
C GLU A 117 -57.90 -39.27 -14.24
N VAL A 118 -57.76 -38.49 -15.31
CA VAL A 118 -58.83 -38.30 -16.32
C VAL A 118 -59.14 -39.61 -17.08
N ASP A 119 -58.11 -40.38 -17.44
CA ASP A 119 -58.29 -41.69 -18.07
C ASP A 119 -58.98 -42.69 -17.11
N ALA A 120 -58.61 -42.69 -15.83
CA ALA A 120 -59.26 -43.50 -14.81
C ALA A 120 -60.74 -43.11 -14.63
N ASP A 121 -61.06 -41.82 -14.55
CA ASP A 121 -62.44 -41.33 -14.51
C ASP A 121 -63.26 -41.83 -15.70
N MET A 122 -62.73 -41.68 -16.91
CA MET A 122 -63.39 -42.13 -18.13
C MET A 122 -63.65 -43.64 -18.11
N LYS A 123 -62.66 -44.43 -17.68
CA LYS A 123 -62.77 -45.89 -17.56
C LYS A 123 -63.80 -46.31 -16.51
N LEU A 124 -63.83 -45.66 -15.35
CA LEU A 124 -64.82 -45.92 -14.31
C LEU A 124 -66.24 -45.57 -14.78
N ARG A 125 -66.41 -44.46 -15.50
CA ARG A 125 -67.70 -44.06 -16.09
C ARG A 125 -68.16 -45.04 -17.17
N ALA A 126 -67.25 -45.55 -18.00
CA ALA A 126 -67.58 -46.54 -19.02
C ALA A 126 -68.13 -47.86 -18.44
N CYS A 127 -67.71 -48.25 -17.22
CA CYS A 127 -68.23 -49.42 -16.53
C CYS A 127 -69.72 -49.32 -16.16
N HIS A 128 -70.32 -48.13 -16.15
CA HIS A 128 -71.75 -47.96 -15.80
C HIS A 128 -72.69 -48.72 -16.75
N GLY A 129 -72.27 -48.98 -17.99
CA GLY A 129 -73.04 -49.77 -18.96
C GLY A 129 -72.77 -51.28 -18.92
N SER A 130 -71.76 -51.75 -18.18
CA SER A 130 -71.31 -53.16 -18.19
C SER A 130 -71.29 -53.81 -16.81
N CYS A 131 -71.23 -53.03 -15.73
CA CYS A 131 -71.14 -53.52 -14.36
C CYS A 131 -72.45 -53.28 -13.60
N ARG A 132 -72.71 -54.09 -12.56
CA ARG A 132 -73.90 -53.98 -11.70
C ARG A 132 -73.99 -52.62 -10.97
N SER A 133 -72.85 -52.00 -10.69
CA SER A 133 -72.71 -50.69 -10.06
C SER A 133 -71.38 -50.06 -10.47
N ALA A 134 -71.34 -48.74 -10.61
CA ALA A 134 -70.11 -47.98 -10.86
C ALA A 134 -69.78 -47.09 -9.65
N LEU A 135 -68.48 -46.89 -9.39
CA LEU A 135 -68.01 -45.99 -8.34
C LEU A 135 -68.16 -44.54 -8.82
N PRO A 136 -68.82 -43.64 -8.05
CA PRO A 136 -68.81 -42.22 -8.36
C PRO A 136 -67.39 -41.67 -8.10
N PHE A 137 -66.72 -41.28 -9.18
CA PHE A 137 -65.40 -40.65 -9.18
C PHE A 137 -65.50 -39.39 -10.04
N ASP A 138 -64.75 -38.35 -9.68
CA ASP A 138 -64.67 -37.10 -10.41
C ASP A 138 -63.29 -36.47 -10.20
N VAL A 139 -62.78 -35.78 -11.22
CA VAL A 139 -61.43 -35.22 -11.22
C VAL A 139 -61.47 -33.76 -10.79
N ASP A 140 -60.72 -33.38 -9.74
CA ASP A 140 -60.57 -31.97 -9.38
C ASP A 140 -59.56 -31.26 -10.29
N HIS A 141 -60.03 -30.85 -11.47
CA HIS A 141 -59.25 -30.08 -12.44
C HIS A 141 -58.66 -28.79 -11.86
N SER A 142 -59.37 -28.15 -10.92
CA SER A 142 -58.96 -26.86 -10.35
C SER A 142 -57.76 -26.99 -9.43
N SER A 143 -57.57 -28.15 -8.78
CA SER A 143 -56.41 -28.44 -7.94
C SER A 143 -55.12 -28.53 -8.76
N TYR A 144 -55.16 -29.24 -9.90
CA TYR A 144 -54.04 -29.37 -10.82
C TYR A 144 -53.62 -28.03 -11.41
N GLN A 145 -54.58 -27.19 -11.80
CA GLN A 145 -54.30 -25.84 -12.30
C GLN A 145 -53.64 -24.96 -11.23
N ARG A 146 -54.08 -25.06 -9.97
CA ARG A 146 -53.47 -24.36 -8.83
C ARG A 146 -52.03 -24.81 -8.60
N LEU A 147 -51.76 -26.12 -8.61
CA LEU A 147 -50.42 -26.68 -8.45
C LEU A 147 -49.46 -26.21 -9.57
N GLN A 148 -49.92 -26.23 -10.82
CA GLN A 148 -49.11 -25.77 -11.95
C GLN A 148 -48.78 -24.27 -11.84
N THR A 149 -49.78 -23.45 -11.47
CA THR A 149 -49.61 -22.01 -11.27
C THR A 149 -48.61 -21.71 -10.14
N ASP A 150 -48.63 -22.50 -9.07
CA ASP A 150 -47.72 -22.32 -7.94
C ASP A 150 -46.27 -22.68 -8.33
N LEU A 151 -46.10 -23.77 -9.08
CA LEU A 151 -44.80 -24.17 -9.63
C LEU A 151 -44.19 -23.06 -10.50
N ASP A 152 -44.96 -22.48 -11.42
CA ASP A 152 -44.51 -21.40 -12.30
C ASP A 152 -44.14 -20.11 -11.52
N LYS A 153 -44.91 -19.80 -10.47
CA LYS A 153 -44.62 -18.65 -9.59
C LYS A 153 -43.31 -18.82 -8.82
N THR A 154 -43.01 -20.02 -8.35
CA THR A 154 -41.77 -20.26 -7.58
C THR A 154 -40.52 -20.11 -8.44
N LEU A 155 -40.52 -20.59 -9.68
CA LEU A 155 -39.38 -20.48 -10.61
C LEU A 155 -39.16 -19.05 -11.11
N SER A 156 -40.23 -18.33 -11.46
CA SER A 156 -40.14 -16.98 -12.03
C SER A 156 -39.61 -15.93 -11.05
N ARG A 157 -39.59 -16.21 -9.75
CA ARG A 157 -39.13 -15.27 -8.71
C ARG A 157 -37.63 -14.97 -8.77
N ARG A 158 -36.79 -15.91 -9.22
CA ARG A 158 -35.33 -15.69 -9.29
C ARG A 158 -34.84 -15.03 -10.57
N ASN A 159 -35.57 -15.17 -11.68
CA ASN A 159 -35.23 -14.51 -12.95
C ASN A 159 -35.22 -12.97 -12.84
N LYS A 160 -35.77 -12.42 -11.76
CA LYS A 160 -35.79 -10.99 -11.43
C LYS A 160 -34.59 -10.53 -10.59
N ALA A 161 -33.77 -11.45 -10.07
CA ALA A 161 -32.58 -11.08 -9.32
C ALA A 161 -31.49 -10.60 -10.29
N ALA A 162 -30.90 -9.44 -10.01
CA ALA A 162 -29.80 -8.89 -10.79
C ALA A 162 -28.67 -9.92 -10.90
N VAL A 163 -28.18 -10.13 -12.13
CA VAL A 163 -27.04 -11.02 -12.39
C VAL A 163 -25.82 -10.38 -11.72
N PRO A 164 -25.18 -11.06 -10.74
CA PRO A 164 -23.97 -10.51 -10.13
C PRO A 164 -22.86 -10.37 -11.19
N PRO A 165 -21.98 -9.34 -11.09
CA PRO A 165 -20.88 -9.10 -12.03
C PRO A 165 -20.06 -10.37 -12.26
N ALA A 166 -19.59 -10.64 -13.47
CA ALA A 166 -18.96 -11.91 -13.82
C ALA A 166 -17.70 -12.22 -12.98
N ASP A 167 -16.94 -11.19 -12.61
CA ASP A 167 -15.69 -11.33 -11.88
C ASP A 167 -15.79 -10.73 -10.48
N VAL A 168 -15.21 -11.42 -9.49
CA VAL A 168 -15.07 -10.88 -8.14
C VAL A 168 -13.69 -10.23 -8.08
N PRO A 169 -13.61 -8.88 -8.00
CA PRO A 169 -12.35 -8.18 -8.12
C PRO A 169 -11.39 -8.61 -7.00
N ARG A 170 -10.22 -9.11 -7.39
CA ARG A 170 -9.13 -9.42 -6.47
C ARG A 170 -8.25 -8.19 -6.29
N ILE A 171 -8.07 -7.78 -5.05
CA ILE A 171 -7.18 -6.66 -4.70
C ILE A 171 -5.75 -7.18 -4.74
N LYS A 172 -4.94 -6.65 -5.65
CA LYS A 172 -3.50 -6.87 -5.66
C LYS A 172 -2.82 -5.65 -5.07
N LEU A 173 -1.96 -5.86 -4.09
CA LEU A 173 -1.02 -4.84 -3.64
C LEU A 173 -0.07 -4.53 -4.80
N LEU A 174 0.17 -3.24 -5.06
CA LEU A 174 1.21 -2.85 -6.02
C LEU A 174 2.57 -3.10 -5.37
N PRO A 175 3.58 -3.60 -6.10
CA PRO A 175 4.88 -3.98 -5.53
C PRO A 175 5.76 -2.79 -5.10
N GLU A 176 5.23 -1.58 -5.03
CA GLU A 176 6.00 -0.33 -4.87
C GLU A 176 6.76 -0.25 -3.54
N TYR A 177 6.34 -1.01 -2.53
CA TYR A 177 6.98 -1.06 -1.21
C TYR A 177 8.03 -2.19 -1.06
N GLU A 178 8.04 -3.21 -1.93
CA GLU A 178 9.05 -4.27 -1.87
C GLU A 178 10.45 -3.74 -2.20
N THR A 179 10.55 -2.68 -3.01
CA THR A 179 11.81 -2.04 -3.37
C THR A 179 12.36 -1.10 -2.30
N ILE A 180 11.64 -0.86 -1.20
CA ILE A 180 12.10 0.03 -0.12
C ILE A 180 12.98 -0.79 0.84
N PRO A 181 14.30 -0.54 0.90
CA PRO A 181 15.23 -1.34 1.72
C PRO A 181 14.84 -1.40 3.20
N MET A 182 14.15 -0.36 3.69
CA MET A 182 13.70 -0.22 5.08
C MET A 182 12.69 -1.28 5.54
N VAL A 183 12.01 -1.97 4.60
CA VAL A 183 10.96 -2.96 4.86
C VAL A 183 11.54 -4.39 4.94
N GLN A 184 12.72 -4.64 4.36
CA GLN A 184 13.25 -6.00 4.21
C GLN A 184 14.13 -6.50 5.37
N THR A 185 14.59 -5.63 6.28
CA THR A 185 15.66 -6.00 7.23
C THR A 185 15.36 -5.60 8.68
N GLU A 186 15.08 -6.62 9.50
CA GLU A 186 14.74 -6.53 10.94
C GLU A 186 15.94 -6.22 11.87
N LEU A 187 17.14 -5.89 11.37
CA LEU A 187 18.34 -5.81 12.24
C LEU A 187 19.39 -4.74 11.83
N LEU A 188 18.97 -3.63 11.21
CA LEU A 188 19.91 -2.53 10.91
C LEU A 188 20.03 -1.58 12.11
N THR A 189 21.19 -1.62 12.76
CA THR A 189 21.70 -0.52 13.59
C THR A 189 21.65 0.77 12.77
N GLN A 190 21.04 1.80 13.36
CA GLN A 190 20.84 3.15 12.83
C GLN A 190 21.81 3.50 11.67
N PHE A 191 21.29 3.55 10.43
CA PHE A 191 21.87 4.20 9.25
C PHE A 191 22.70 3.40 8.23
N GLU A 192 22.76 2.07 8.25
CA GLU A 192 23.45 1.34 7.17
C GLU A 192 22.73 1.43 5.79
N ASP A 193 21.43 1.68 5.78
CA ASP A 193 20.64 1.85 4.56
C ASP A 193 20.72 3.26 3.95
N ILE A 194 21.38 4.21 4.63
CA ILE A 194 21.79 5.50 4.05
C ILE A 194 23.22 5.34 3.54
N GLY A 195 23.36 4.65 2.41
CA GLY A 195 24.61 4.70 1.67
C GLY A 195 24.90 6.16 1.31
N GLN A 196 26.06 6.69 1.74
CA GLN A 196 26.62 8.02 1.45
C GLN A 196 26.35 9.16 2.44
N ASN A 197 26.73 9.00 3.71
CA ASN A 197 27.19 10.15 4.50
C ASN A 197 28.67 9.98 4.87
N GLN A 198 29.55 9.91 3.87
CA GLN A 198 30.93 10.40 4.07
C GLN A 198 30.85 11.92 4.08
N LEU A 199 30.73 12.51 5.27
CA LEU A 199 30.93 13.96 5.42
C LEU A 199 32.42 14.23 5.16
N THR A 200 32.77 14.56 3.93
CA THR A 200 34.06 15.18 3.63
C THR A 200 33.97 16.62 4.12
N LEU A 201 34.72 16.97 5.18
CA LEU A 201 34.95 18.38 5.47
C LEU A 201 35.64 18.97 4.24
N VAL A 202 34.91 19.77 3.46
CA VAL A 202 35.53 20.63 2.46
C VAL A 202 36.27 21.69 3.24
N GLU A 203 37.59 21.60 3.23
CA GLU A 203 38.51 22.54 3.84
C GLU A 203 38.48 23.85 3.03
N SER A 204 37.41 24.63 3.17
CA SER A 204 37.36 25.99 2.62
C SER A 204 38.08 26.93 3.58
N VAL A 205 39.40 26.86 3.60
CA VAL A 205 40.24 27.94 4.11
C VAL A 205 40.69 28.76 2.90
N ASP A 206 39.86 29.74 2.51
CA ASP A 206 40.28 30.79 1.58
C ASP A 206 41.28 31.71 2.32
N VAL A 207 42.56 31.34 2.30
CA VAL A 207 43.65 32.17 2.84
C VAL A 207 43.98 33.36 1.91
N GLU A 208 43.48 33.38 0.68
CA GLU A 208 43.83 34.42 -0.31
C GLU A 208 42.90 35.63 -0.37
N ALA A 209 41.80 35.66 0.40
CA ALA A 209 40.82 36.76 0.32
C ALA A 209 41.12 37.98 1.21
N LEU A 210 42.27 38.05 1.89
CA LEU A 210 42.62 39.18 2.78
C LEU A 210 43.67 40.15 2.23
N ASP A 211 44.29 39.89 1.07
CA ASP A 211 45.25 40.83 0.45
C ASP A 211 44.63 41.77 -0.61
N ALA A 212 43.33 41.64 -0.90
CA ALA A 212 42.66 42.47 -1.93
C ALA A 212 42.09 43.81 -1.40
N ALA A 213 42.23 44.13 -0.11
CA ALA A 213 41.64 45.34 0.48
C ALA A 213 42.59 46.55 0.61
N GLU A 214 43.79 46.51 0.01
CA GLU A 214 44.70 47.65 -0.07
C GLU A 214 44.99 48.07 -1.52
N LEU A 215 43.96 48.29 -2.34
CA LEU A 215 44.17 49.03 -3.59
C LEU A 215 42.96 49.76 -4.16
N GLU A 216 42.22 50.54 -3.38
CA GLU A 216 41.49 51.70 -3.92
C GLU A 216 41.42 52.85 -2.91
N ARG A 217 42.42 53.74 -2.94
CA ARG A 217 42.27 55.15 -2.52
C ARG A 217 42.37 56.03 -3.77
N PRO A 218 41.28 56.69 -4.22
CA PRO A 218 41.38 57.80 -5.15
C PRO A 218 41.84 59.07 -4.42
N LYS A 219 42.55 59.89 -5.20
CA LYS A 219 43.29 61.11 -4.84
C LYS A 219 42.40 62.22 -4.21
N LEU A 220 42.91 62.84 -3.15
CA LEU A 220 43.15 64.29 -3.08
C LEU A 220 44.29 64.58 -2.10
#